data_AF-A0A848ZQ67-F1
#
_entry.id   AF-A0A848ZQ67-F1
#
_cell.length_a   1.000
_cell.length_b   1.000
_cell.length_c   1.000
_cell.angle_alpha   90.00
_cell.angle_beta   90.00
_cell.angle_gamma   90.00
#
_symmetry.space_group_name_H-M   'P 1'
#
loop_
_entity.id
_entity.type
_entity.pdbx_description
1 polymer ?
#
loop_
_entity_poly.entity_id
_entity_poly.type
_entity_poly.pdbx_seq_one_letter_code
_entity_poly.pdbx_strand_id
1 'polypeptide(L)'
;MKRNKILLIGVLVSFFLISCDKDFLEYEPEGVLSNENVATADNAEALVVAAYAGIANDEMIGPLTHQWVYGSVRSDDAYKGGGGRSDVDVVDRYEQYNLTIPDYGDWMAPRTWTNYYKAISRANFALGVINE
;
A
#
# COMPACT_ATOMS: atom_id res chain seq x y z
N MET A 1 -43.62 12.54 -49.68
CA MET A 1 -43.56 11.58 -48.54
C MET A 1 -42.16 11.02 -48.26
N LYS A 2 -41.41 10.48 -49.26
CA LYS A 2 -40.07 9.91 -49.02
C LYS A 2 -39.03 10.92 -48.49
N ARG A 3 -39.02 12.16 -48.98
CA ARG A 3 -38.08 13.22 -48.54
C ARG A 3 -38.27 13.63 -47.07
N ASN A 4 -39.52 13.71 -46.59
CA ASN A 4 -39.82 14.02 -45.19
C ASN A 4 -39.41 12.86 -44.26
N LYS A 5 -39.49 11.60 -44.73
CA LYS A 5 -39.00 10.43 -43.97
C LYS A 5 -37.48 10.43 -43.81
N ILE A 6 -36.73 10.82 -44.85
CA ILE A 6 -35.26 10.93 -44.80
C ILE A 6 -34.83 12.05 -43.84
N LEU A 7 -35.51 13.20 -43.88
CA LEU A 7 -35.26 14.29 -42.92
C LEU A 7 -35.55 13.88 -41.47
N LEU A 8 -36.66 13.16 -41.23
CA LEU A 8 -36.95 12.63 -39.89
C LEU A 8 -35.89 11.65 -39.39
N ILE A 9 -35.39 10.77 -40.26
CA ILE A 9 -34.34 9.81 -39.91
C ILE A 9 -33.02 10.55 -39.60
N GLY A 10 -32.67 11.57 -40.38
CA GLY A 10 -31.48 12.39 -40.12
C GLY A 10 -31.53 13.11 -38.76
N VAL A 11 -32.68 13.66 -38.40
CA VAL A 11 -32.89 14.28 -37.08
C VAL A 11 -32.81 13.24 -35.97
N LEU A 12 -33.41 12.07 -36.14
CA LEU A 12 -33.36 10.98 -35.14
C LEU A 12 -31.92 10.51 -34.88
N VAL A 13 -31.11 10.37 -35.92
CA VAL A 13 -29.70 9.95 -35.82
C VAL A 13 -28.85 11.04 -35.14
N SER A 14 -29.15 12.32 -35.37
CA SER A 14 -28.42 13.41 -34.71
C SER A 14 -28.57 13.43 -33.19
N PHE A 15 -29.69 12.93 -32.64
CA PHE A 15 -29.88 12.79 -31.19
C PHE A 15 -28.99 11.69 -30.57
N PHE A 16 -28.63 10.65 -31.32
CA PHE A 16 -27.73 9.61 -30.83
C PHE A 16 -26.28 10.08 -30.69
N LEU A 17 -25.87 11.14 -31.40
CA LEU A 17 -24.52 11.69 -31.33
C LEU A 17 -24.29 12.61 -30.11
N ILE A 18 -25.34 12.94 -29.35
CA ILE A 18 -25.28 13.87 -28.20
C ILE A 18 -25.43 13.10 -26.86
N SER A 19 -25.59 11.77 -26.89
CA SER A 19 -25.96 10.97 -25.71
C SER A 19 -24.78 10.58 -24.80
N CYS A 20 -23.53 10.78 -25.21
CA CYS A 20 -22.39 10.56 -24.30
C CYS A 20 -22.21 11.78 -23.41
N ASP A 21 -22.50 11.61 -22.12
CA ASP A 21 -22.08 12.57 -21.12
C ASP A 21 -20.56 12.56 -21.01
N LYS A 22 -19.96 13.73 -20.78
CA LYS A 22 -18.51 13.85 -20.63
C LYS A 22 -18.03 13.12 -19.37
N ASP A 23 -18.88 13.10 -18.35
CA ASP A 23 -18.56 12.59 -17.03
C ASP A 23 -18.88 11.08 -16.92
N PHE A 24 -19.33 10.43 -18.01
CA PHE A 24 -19.61 8.99 -18.01
C PHE A 24 -18.40 8.12 -17.64
N LEU A 25 -17.18 8.61 -17.92
CA LEU A 25 -15.93 7.94 -17.55
C LEU A 25 -15.34 8.43 -16.22
N GLU A 26 -15.95 9.45 -15.62
CA GLU A 26 -15.54 9.99 -14.33
C GLU A 26 -16.28 9.24 -13.22
N TYR A 27 -15.59 8.27 -12.61
CA TYR A 27 -16.10 7.52 -11.48
C TYR A 27 -15.20 7.77 -10.27
N GLU A 28 -15.74 8.42 -9.24
CA GLU A 28 -15.09 8.49 -7.95
C GLU A 28 -15.40 7.21 -7.15
N PRO A 29 -14.38 6.41 -6.79
CA PRO A 29 -14.60 5.18 -6.04
C PRO A 29 -15.05 5.47 -4.60
N GLU A 30 -16.15 4.84 -4.18
CA GLU A 30 -16.64 4.94 -2.80
C GLU A 30 -15.78 4.12 -1.82
N GLY A 31 -15.64 4.63 -0.58
CA GLY A 31 -14.95 3.92 0.51
C GLY A 31 -13.42 3.96 0.44
N VAL A 32 -12.85 4.72 -0.49
CA VAL A 32 -11.41 4.99 -0.57
C VAL A 32 -11.18 6.51 -0.65
N LEU A 33 -10.01 6.95 -0.22
CA LEU A 33 -9.61 8.35 -0.32
C LEU A 33 -8.56 8.47 -1.42
N SER A 34 -8.74 9.43 -2.32
CA SER A 34 -7.67 9.83 -3.24
C SER A 34 -6.62 10.67 -2.51
N ASN A 35 -5.46 10.86 -3.14
CA ASN A 35 -4.44 11.74 -2.60
C ASN A 35 -4.93 13.19 -2.52
N GLU A 36 -5.69 13.66 -3.52
CA GLU A 36 -6.23 15.03 -3.51
C GLU A 36 -7.22 15.24 -2.35
N ASN A 37 -7.97 14.20 -1.97
CA ASN A 37 -8.95 14.29 -0.89
C ASN A 37 -8.30 14.41 0.51
N VAL A 38 -7.04 13.96 0.67
CA VAL A 38 -6.37 13.90 1.98
C VAL A 38 -5.17 14.84 2.11
N ALA A 39 -4.59 15.29 1.00
CA ALA A 39 -3.47 16.22 0.98
C ALA A 39 -3.94 17.67 1.25
N THR A 40 -4.46 17.91 2.44
CA THR A 40 -4.95 19.22 2.88
C THR A 40 -4.36 19.60 4.23
N ALA A 41 -4.23 20.91 4.49
CA ALA A 41 -3.71 21.43 5.76
C ALA A 41 -4.53 20.95 6.97
N ASP A 42 -5.86 20.87 6.83
CA ASP A 42 -6.76 20.37 7.88
C ASP A 42 -6.51 18.89 8.23
N ASN A 43 -6.00 18.10 7.28
CA ASN A 43 -5.68 16.69 7.47
C ASN A 43 -4.23 16.43 7.92
N ALA A 44 -3.39 17.46 8.05
CA ALA A 44 -1.97 17.29 8.35
C ALA A 44 -1.72 16.47 9.64
N GLU A 45 -2.47 16.74 10.71
CA GLU A 45 -2.37 15.99 11.96
C GLU A 45 -2.80 14.52 11.78
N ALA A 46 -3.90 14.28 11.05
CA ALA A 46 -4.38 12.92 10.77
C ALA A 46 -3.35 12.12 9.94
N LEU A 47 -2.66 12.75 9.01
CA LEU A 47 -1.58 12.11 8.24
C LEU A 47 -0.37 11.75 9.10
N VAL A 48 0.00 12.59 10.08
CA VAL A 48 1.04 12.28 11.07
C VAL A 48 0.63 11.08 11.93
N VAL A 49 -0.61 11.08 12.42
CA VAL A 49 -1.17 9.93 13.17
C VAL A 49 -1.14 8.66 12.32
N ALA A 50 -1.51 8.75 11.04
CA ALA A 50 -1.48 7.61 10.12
C ALA A 50 -0.05 7.09 9.83
N ALA A 51 0.95 7.96 9.84
CA ALA A 51 2.35 7.57 9.74
C ALA A 51 2.81 6.80 10.99
N TYR A 52 2.51 7.31 12.19
CA TYR A 52 2.81 6.61 13.45
C TYR A 52 2.07 5.28 13.57
N ALA A 53 0.77 5.25 13.25
CA ALA A 53 -0.03 4.03 13.27
C ALA A 53 0.53 2.97 12.29
N GLY A 54 1.10 3.39 11.16
CA GLY A 54 1.76 2.49 10.22
C GLY A 54 3.01 1.81 10.78
N ILE A 55 3.77 2.49 11.65
CA ILE A 55 4.93 1.91 12.34
C ILE A 55 4.48 0.99 13.48
N ALA A 56 3.43 1.39 14.22
CA ALA A 56 2.93 0.66 15.37
C ALA A 56 2.13 -0.60 15.00
N ASN A 57 1.66 -0.72 13.77
CA ASN A 57 1.05 -1.95 13.24
C ASN A 57 2.13 -2.99 12.88
N ASP A 58 2.97 -3.26 13.88
CA ASP A 58 4.12 -4.13 13.77
C ASP A 58 3.73 -5.59 13.92
N GLU A 59 4.48 -6.47 13.27
CA GLU A 59 4.30 -7.91 13.38
C GLU A 59 5.65 -8.62 13.47
N MET A 60 5.64 -9.86 13.96
CA MET A 60 6.85 -10.68 14.04
C MET A 60 7.47 -10.89 12.64
N ILE A 61 6.64 -10.98 11.59
CA ILE A 61 7.08 -11.21 10.21
C ILE A 61 7.29 -9.85 9.54
N GLY A 62 8.52 -9.39 9.48
CA GLY A 62 8.81 -8.08 8.91
C GLY A 62 8.79 -6.94 9.92
N PRO A 63 9.51 -7.06 11.06
CA PRO A 63 9.36 -6.14 12.19
C PRO A 63 9.94 -4.75 11.92
N LEU A 64 9.25 -3.72 12.42
CA LEU A 64 9.66 -2.31 12.33
C LEU A 64 10.16 -1.75 13.66
N THR A 65 9.60 -2.21 14.78
CA THR A 65 9.85 -1.62 16.10
C THR A 65 10.89 -2.38 16.91
N HIS A 66 11.30 -3.57 16.47
CA HIS A 66 12.29 -4.38 17.14
C HIS A 66 13.23 -5.10 16.18
N GLN A 67 14.42 -5.43 16.67
CA GLN A 67 15.46 -6.16 15.92
C GLN A 67 15.66 -7.60 16.39
N TRP A 68 14.67 -8.20 17.06
CA TRP A 68 14.77 -9.56 17.62
C TRP A 68 15.43 -10.56 16.66
N VAL A 69 14.92 -10.69 15.42
CA VAL A 69 15.48 -11.63 14.44
C VAL A 69 16.89 -11.25 13.99
N TYR A 70 17.12 -9.98 13.66
CA TYR A 70 18.31 -9.53 12.94
C TYR A 70 19.48 -9.13 13.82
N GLY A 71 19.19 -8.72 15.06
CA GLY A 71 20.15 -8.17 16.01
C GLY A 71 20.03 -8.77 17.41
N SER A 72 19.22 -9.81 17.64
CA SER A 72 19.30 -10.64 18.86
C SER A 72 19.55 -12.10 18.51
N VAL A 73 18.71 -12.69 17.63
CA VAL A 73 18.89 -14.10 17.22
C VAL A 73 20.19 -14.31 16.45
N ARG A 74 20.56 -13.37 15.56
CA ARG A 74 21.84 -13.44 14.84
C ARG A 74 23.06 -13.00 15.64
N SER A 75 22.86 -12.41 16.81
CA SER A 75 23.93 -11.92 17.69
C SER A 75 24.04 -12.73 18.98
N ASP A 76 23.55 -13.97 18.98
CA ASP A 76 23.62 -14.87 20.15
C ASP A 76 22.98 -14.35 21.46
N ASP A 77 22.29 -13.22 21.43
CA ASP A 77 21.57 -12.65 22.58
C ASP A 77 20.22 -13.36 22.84
N ALA A 78 19.70 -14.06 21.84
CA ALA A 78 18.46 -14.84 21.95
C ALA A 78 18.49 -16.07 21.03
N TYR A 79 17.82 -17.14 21.46
CA TYR A 79 17.41 -18.20 20.53
C TYR A 79 16.07 -17.84 19.88
N LYS A 80 15.82 -18.39 18.68
CA LYS A 80 14.52 -18.37 18.00
C LYS A 80 13.40 -18.89 18.90
N GLY A 81 13.67 -19.94 19.68
CA GLY A 81 12.64 -20.68 20.41
C GLY A 81 11.68 -21.44 19.49
N GLY A 82 10.42 -21.62 19.92
CA GLY A 82 9.35 -22.24 19.11
C GLY A 82 9.23 -23.76 19.21
N GLY A 83 8.29 -24.34 18.47
CA GLY A 83 7.88 -25.75 18.57
C GLY A 83 8.80 -26.77 17.87
N GLY A 84 9.83 -26.29 17.17
CA GLY A 84 10.79 -27.10 16.43
C GLY A 84 11.57 -26.28 15.41
N ARG A 85 12.47 -26.93 14.65
CA ARG A 85 13.29 -26.27 13.62
C ARG A 85 12.48 -25.79 12.41
N SER A 86 11.37 -26.49 12.09
CA SER A 86 10.48 -26.11 10.99
C SER A 86 9.57 -24.94 11.32
N ASP A 87 9.42 -24.61 12.61
CA ASP A 87 8.64 -23.46 13.06
C ASP A 87 9.44 -22.18 12.82
N VAL A 88 8.98 -21.32 11.91
CA VAL A 88 9.71 -20.12 11.45
C VAL A 88 11.14 -20.46 10.97
N ASP A 89 11.24 -21.42 10.06
CA ASP A 89 12.49 -22.02 9.55
C ASP A 89 13.54 -21.02 9.03
N VAL A 90 13.13 -19.84 8.56
CA VAL A 90 14.06 -18.75 8.19
C VAL A 90 14.86 -18.26 9.39
N VAL A 91 14.21 -18.11 10.54
CA VAL A 91 14.86 -17.63 11.77
C VAL A 91 15.75 -18.74 12.34
N ASP A 92 15.40 -20.03 12.14
CA ASP A 92 16.27 -21.16 12.50
C ASP A 92 17.59 -21.12 11.69
N ARG A 93 17.49 -20.80 10.40
CA ARG A 93 18.68 -20.59 9.56
C ARG A 93 19.52 -19.40 10.01
N TYR A 94 18.88 -18.32 10.44
CA TYR A 94 19.58 -17.15 10.97
C TYR A 94 20.29 -17.45 12.29
N GLU A 95 19.64 -18.19 13.21
CA GLU A 95 20.26 -18.67 14.45
C GLU A 95 21.47 -19.57 14.17
N GLN A 96 21.42 -20.36 13.10
CA GLN A 96 22.52 -21.24 12.68
C GLN A 96 23.59 -20.55 11.83
N TYR A 97 23.55 -19.22 11.72
CA TYR A 97 24.50 -18.42 10.95
C TYR A 97 24.60 -18.83 9.47
N ASN A 98 23.53 -19.37 8.89
CA ASN A 98 23.46 -19.67 7.46
C ASN A 98 23.27 -18.39 6.63
N LEU A 99 23.63 -18.47 5.33
CA LEU A 99 23.43 -17.37 4.40
C LEU A 99 21.94 -17.03 4.24
N THR A 100 21.65 -15.74 4.04
CA THR A 100 20.30 -15.24 3.76
C THR A 100 19.81 -15.78 2.42
N ILE A 101 18.55 -16.19 2.34
CA ILE A 101 17.91 -16.60 1.09
C ILE A 101 17.41 -15.35 0.36
N PRO A 102 17.89 -15.05 -0.86
CA PRO A 102 17.54 -13.84 -1.56
C PRO A 102 16.11 -13.85 -2.17
N ASP A 103 15.50 -15.02 -2.39
CA ASP A 103 14.20 -15.15 -3.07
C ASP A 103 13.04 -15.60 -2.15
N TYR A 104 13.09 -15.24 -0.86
CA TYR A 104 12.12 -15.72 0.14
C TYR A 104 10.71 -15.08 0.05
N GLY A 105 10.31 -14.53 -1.10
CA GLY A 105 9.03 -13.87 -1.30
C GLY A 105 8.79 -12.70 -0.35
N ASP A 106 7.53 -12.47 0.05
CA ASP A 106 7.14 -11.44 1.02
C ASP A 106 7.14 -11.99 2.46
N TRP A 107 8.32 -12.38 2.95
CA TRP A 107 8.47 -12.97 4.28
C TRP A 107 9.81 -12.61 4.93
N MET A 108 9.82 -12.40 6.26
CA MET A 108 11.01 -12.02 7.04
C MET A 108 11.78 -10.84 6.42
N ALA A 109 13.03 -11.01 6.00
CA ALA A 109 13.90 -9.90 5.59
C ALA A 109 13.32 -9.07 4.41
N PRO A 110 12.88 -9.69 3.29
CA PRO A 110 12.13 -8.99 2.25
C PRO A 110 10.90 -8.19 2.74
N ARG A 111 10.09 -8.76 3.64
CA ARG A 111 8.93 -8.05 4.20
C ARG A 111 9.36 -6.90 5.10
N THR A 112 10.38 -7.11 5.95
CA THR A 112 10.96 -6.08 6.82
C THR A 112 11.39 -4.87 5.99
N TRP A 113 12.15 -5.11 4.92
CA TRP A 113 12.57 -4.09 3.98
C TRP A 113 11.37 -3.34 3.42
N THR A 114 10.39 -4.07 2.89
CA THR A 114 9.18 -3.49 2.30
C THR A 114 8.38 -2.66 3.31
N ASN A 115 8.28 -3.12 4.56
CA ASN A 115 7.58 -2.43 5.64
C ASN A 115 8.31 -1.14 6.04
N TYR A 116 9.65 -1.12 6.07
CA TYR A 116 10.40 0.14 6.29
C TYR A 116 10.09 1.15 5.19
N TYR A 117 10.07 0.74 3.92
CA TYR A 117 9.73 1.65 2.83
C TYR A 117 8.26 2.11 2.86
N LYS A 118 7.32 1.27 3.30
CA LYS A 118 5.93 1.71 3.54
C LYS A 118 5.86 2.79 4.63
N ALA A 119 6.58 2.62 5.73
CA ALA A 119 6.63 3.60 6.81
C ALA A 119 7.28 4.91 6.35
N ILE A 120 8.42 4.84 5.65
CA ILE A 120 9.09 6.00 5.06
C ILE A 120 8.17 6.73 4.07
N SER A 121 7.47 6.00 3.21
CA SER A 121 6.53 6.59 2.25
C SER A 121 5.39 7.35 2.93
N ARG A 122 4.83 6.81 4.03
CA ARG A 122 3.79 7.51 4.81
C ARG A 122 4.32 8.78 5.46
N ALA A 123 5.51 8.71 6.06
CA ALA A 123 6.15 9.87 6.67
C ALA A 123 6.44 10.95 5.63
N ASN A 124 6.99 10.58 4.47
CA ASN A 124 7.25 11.51 3.37
C ASN A 124 5.98 12.16 2.84
N PHE A 125 4.88 11.42 2.74
CA PHE A 125 3.60 11.98 2.32
C PHE A 125 3.07 13.03 3.32
N ALA A 126 3.07 12.71 4.62
CA ALA A 126 2.69 13.66 5.65
C ALA A 126 3.59 14.91 5.66
N LEU A 127 4.91 14.72 5.53
CA LEU A 127 5.87 15.83 5.42
C LEU A 127 5.64 16.69 4.17
N GLY A 128 5.21 16.11 3.06
CA GLY A 128 4.83 16.84 1.85
C GLY A 128 3.69 17.81 2.14
N VAL A 129 2.60 17.31 2.72
CA VAL A 129 1.40 18.09 3.04
C VAL A 129 1.66 19.18 4.09
N ILE A 130 2.57 18.93 5.04
CA ILE A 130 2.94 19.92 6.09
C ILE A 130 3.77 21.09 5.54
N ASN A 131 4.52 20.86 4.46
CA ASN A 131 5.45 21.85 3.91
C ASN A 131 4.83 22.71 2.78
N GLU A 132 3.60 22.42 2.37
CA GLU A 132 2.80 23.26 1.47
C GLU A 132 2.11 24.40 2.24
#